data_AF-A0A1Y1VTP5-F1
#
_entry.id   AF-A0A1Y1VTP5-F1
#
_cell.length_a   1.000
_cell.length_b   1.000
_cell.length_c   1.000
_cell.angle_alpha   90.00
_cell.angle_beta   90.00
_cell.angle_gamma   90.00
#
_symmetry.space_group_name_H-M   'P 1'
#
loop_
_entity.id
_entity.type
_entity.pdbx_description
1 polymer ?
#
loop_
_entity_poly.entity_id
_entity_poly.type
_entity_poly.pdbx_seq_one_letter_code
_entity_poly.pdbx_strand_id
1 'polypeptide(L)'
;MHIPPTTSIHLPPELIIEVFEYFDAADLCQCCLVSHAWRELSNLEEILHALQETSSSSPPAKSTWKSCYALAKKESRRTSVTVNDVVGDWILQVGARQRCDPILAHFRSDFGFYSENTGTLKWEKVGNTIILPDLPPLQVSRTADWGWKLHCPYFTFHKLKQV
;
A
#
# COMPACT_ATOMS: atom_id res chain seq x y z
N MET A 1 20.99 27.38 -3.91
CA MET A 1 20.07 26.80 -4.91
C MET A 1 18.74 26.56 -4.23
N HIS A 2 17.81 27.50 -4.37
CA HIS A 2 16.44 27.36 -3.90
C HIS A 2 15.69 26.53 -4.93
N ILE A 3 15.26 25.33 -4.57
CA ILE A 3 14.30 24.57 -5.40
C ILE A 3 12.96 25.31 -5.24
N PRO A 4 12.35 25.86 -6.30
CA PRO A 4 11.04 26.47 -6.17
C PRO A 4 10.02 25.38 -5.81
N PRO A 5 8.99 25.68 -5.01
CA PRO A 5 7.89 24.73 -4.79
C PRO A 5 7.28 24.43 -6.15
N THR A 6 7.31 23.17 -6.56
CA THR A 6 6.72 22.71 -7.82
C THR A 6 5.30 23.25 -7.93
N THR A 7 5.14 24.08 -8.94
CA THR A 7 3.95 24.84 -9.30
C THR A 7 2.74 23.91 -9.39
N SER A 8 1.68 24.34 -8.70
CA SER A 8 0.30 23.88 -8.86
C SER A 8 0.01 23.57 -10.32
N ILE A 9 -0.51 22.37 -10.58
CA ILE A 9 -0.98 21.93 -11.90
C ILE A 9 -2.14 22.85 -12.28
N HIS A 10 -1.87 23.90 -13.06
CA HIS A 10 -2.87 24.81 -13.63
C HIS A 10 -3.40 24.24 -14.95
N LEU A 11 -3.90 23.00 -14.93
CA LEU A 11 -4.75 22.54 -16.01
C LEU A 11 -6.18 23.03 -15.77
N PRO A 12 -6.90 23.45 -16.83
CA PRO A 12 -8.34 23.66 -16.77
C PRO A 12 -9.03 22.45 -16.13
N PRO A 13 -9.99 22.65 -15.21
CA PRO A 13 -10.71 21.55 -14.55
C PRO A 13 -11.26 20.51 -15.53
N GLU A 14 -11.68 20.94 -16.71
CA GLU A 14 -12.25 20.11 -17.77
C GLU A 14 -11.24 19.07 -18.28
N LEU A 15 -9.98 19.47 -18.46
CA LEU A 15 -8.91 18.56 -18.90
C LEU A 15 -8.44 17.61 -17.78
N ILE A 16 -8.57 18.03 -16.51
CA ILE A 16 -8.23 17.17 -15.37
C ILE A 16 -9.30 16.08 -15.20
N ILE A 17 -10.57 16.43 -15.44
CA ILE A 17 -11.69 15.49 -15.45
C ILE A 17 -11.49 14.44 -16.54
N GLU A 18 -11.13 14.84 -17.76
CA GLU A 18 -10.81 13.90 -18.85
C GLU A 18 -9.69 12.94 -18.45
N VAL A 19 -8.64 13.42 -17.78
CA VAL A 19 -7.55 12.57 -17.28
C VAL A 19 -8.05 11.60 -16.20
N PHE A 20 -8.98 12.03 -15.34
CA PHE A 20 -9.54 11.21 -14.26
C PHE A 20 -10.49 10.12 -14.76
N GLU A 21 -11.12 10.29 -15.92
CA GLU A 21 -11.94 9.24 -16.54
C GLU A 21 -11.14 8.00 -16.97
N TYR A 22 -9.83 8.13 -17.22
CA TYR A 22 -8.96 7.00 -17.55
C TYR A 22 -8.51 6.21 -16.32
N PHE A 23 -8.74 6.72 -15.10
CA PHE A 23 -8.32 6.06 -13.87
C PHE A 23 -9.42 5.20 -13.29
N ASP A 24 -9.03 4.04 -12.77
CA ASP A 24 -9.94 3.22 -11.99
C ASP A 24 -10.19 3.83 -10.60
N ALA A 25 -11.14 3.26 -9.86
CA ALA A 25 -11.51 3.77 -8.55
C ALA A 25 -10.36 3.71 -7.52
N ALA A 26 -9.40 2.80 -7.70
CA ALA A 26 -8.25 2.67 -6.81
C ALA A 26 -7.23 3.79 -7.07
N ASP A 27 -6.99 4.11 -8.34
CA ASP A 27 -6.11 5.18 -8.78
C ASP A 27 -6.67 6.57 -8.47
N LEU A 28 -7.99 6.75 -8.59
CA LEU A 28 -8.68 7.98 -8.17
C LEU A 28 -8.57 8.22 -6.65
N CYS A 29 -8.54 7.15 -5.85
CA CYS A 29 -8.29 7.26 -4.42
C CYS A 29 -6.85 7.71 -4.11
N GLN A 30 -5.87 7.36 -4.95
CA GLN A 30 -4.50 7.86 -4.81
C GLN A 30 -4.38 9.33 -5.22
N CYS A 31 -5.15 9.76 -6.23
CA CYS A 31 -5.23 11.15 -6.67
C CYS A 31 -5.67 12.10 -5.53
N CYS A 32 -6.56 11.64 -4.64
CA CYS A 32 -6.99 12.38 -3.43
C CYS A 32 -5.85 12.76 -2.47
N LEU A 33 -4.69 12.11 -2.58
CA LEU A 33 -3.55 12.26 -1.66
C LEU A 33 -2.48 13.21 -2.19
N VAL A 34 -2.56 13.54 -3.48
CA VAL A 34 -1.53 14.32 -4.18
C VAL A 34 -1.57 15.79 -3.74
N SER A 35 -2.76 16.38 -3.64
CA SER A 35 -2.94 17.75 -3.15
C SER A 35 -4.40 18.04 -2.78
N HIS A 36 -4.64 19.18 -2.12
CA HIS A 36 -5.99 19.63 -1.81
C HIS A 36 -6.85 19.83 -3.06
N ALA A 37 -6.28 20.42 -4.12
CA ALA A 37 -6.97 20.63 -5.39
C ALA A 37 -7.36 19.31 -6.06
N TRP A 38 -6.46 18.33 -6.07
CA TRP A 38 -6.74 17.00 -6.64
C TRP A 38 -7.81 16.25 -5.86
N ARG A 39 -7.84 16.45 -4.54
CA ARG A 39 -8.90 15.93 -3.68
C ARG A 39 -10.25 16.59 -3.98
N GLU A 40 -10.31 17.90 -4.19
CA GLU A 40 -11.58 18.56 -4.53
C GLU A 40 -12.10 18.11 -5.90
N LEU A 41 -11.21 18.00 -6.88
CA LEU A 41 -11.56 17.56 -8.24
C LEU A 41 -12.00 16.09 -8.30
N SER A 42 -11.33 15.18 -7.57
CA SER A 42 -11.73 13.76 -7.49
C SER A 42 -13.03 13.52 -6.71
N ASN A 43 -13.55 14.54 -6.01
CA ASN A 43 -14.83 14.48 -5.31
C ASN A 43 -15.97 15.13 -6.12
N LEU A 44 -15.72 15.62 -7.34
CA LEU A 44 -16.77 16.20 -8.19
C LEU A 44 -17.77 15.12 -8.61
N GLU A 45 -19.06 15.39 -8.35
CA GLU A 45 -20.16 14.48 -8.70
C GLU A 45 -20.27 14.22 -10.23
N GLU A 46 -19.70 15.09 -11.05
CA GLU A 46 -19.70 14.98 -12.52
C GLU A 46 -18.84 13.81 -13.03
N ILE A 47 -17.64 13.59 -12.45
CA ILE A 47 -16.80 12.42 -12.72
C ILE A 47 -17.54 11.13 -12.32
N LEU A 48 -18.33 11.22 -11.26
CA LEU A 48 -19.15 10.15 -10.72
C LEU A 48 -20.28 9.73 -11.67
N HIS A 49 -20.82 10.66 -12.45
CA HIS A 49 -21.82 10.41 -13.48
C HIS A 49 -21.20 9.80 -14.75
N ALA A 50 -20.04 10.29 -15.20
CA ALA A 50 -19.34 9.75 -16.37
C ALA A 50 -18.90 8.28 -16.20
N LEU A 51 -18.44 7.90 -14.99
CA LEU A 51 -18.11 6.51 -14.65
C LEU A 51 -19.34 5.58 -14.55
N GLN A 52 -20.53 6.13 -14.27
CA GLN A 52 -21.78 5.37 -14.25
C GLN A 52 -22.33 5.08 -15.64
N GLU A 53 -22.07 5.95 -16.63
CA GLU A 53 -22.53 5.73 -18.01
C GLU A 53 -21.61 4.78 -18.80
N THR A 54 -20.32 4.74 -18.46
CA THR A 54 -19.33 3.87 -19.11
C THR A 54 -19.33 2.43 -18.58
N SER A 55 -19.94 2.18 -17.42
CA SER A 55 -20.12 0.83 -16.86
C SER A 55 -21.51 0.27 -17.21
N SER A 56 -21.61 -0.53 -18.28
CA SER A 56 -22.83 -1.26 -18.68
C SER A 56 -23.22 -2.41 -17.71
N SER A 57 -22.84 -2.30 -16.44
CA SER A 57 -23.25 -3.18 -15.36
C SER A 57 -23.51 -2.32 -14.12
N SER A 58 -24.78 -2.25 -13.69
CA SER A 58 -25.31 -1.76 -12.40
C SER A 58 -24.48 -0.70 -11.65
N PRO A 59 -25.04 0.47 -11.31
CA PRO A 59 -24.28 1.54 -10.65
C PRO A 59 -23.57 1.02 -9.39
N PRO A 60 -22.27 1.31 -9.17
CA PRO A 60 -21.71 1.20 -7.84
C PRO A 60 -22.50 2.19 -6.98
N ALA A 61 -23.34 1.64 -6.09
CA ALA A 61 -24.25 2.41 -5.27
C ALA A 61 -23.51 3.61 -4.64
N LYS A 62 -24.15 4.78 -4.52
CA LYS A 62 -23.58 5.99 -3.89
C LYS A 62 -22.97 5.75 -2.48
N SER A 63 -23.16 4.57 -1.89
CA SER A 63 -22.55 4.10 -0.64
C SER A 63 -21.17 3.45 -0.80
N THR A 64 -20.76 2.94 -1.96
CA THR A 64 -19.51 2.16 -2.09
C THR A 64 -18.27 3.03 -2.05
N TRP A 65 -18.18 4.13 -2.82
CA TRP A 65 -16.96 4.95 -2.82
C TRP A 65 -16.71 5.65 -1.48
N LYS A 66 -17.76 6.13 -0.78
CA LYS A 66 -17.63 6.70 0.57
C LYS A 66 -17.14 5.65 1.56
N SER A 67 -17.61 4.41 1.41
CA SER A 67 -17.12 3.27 2.18
C SER A 67 -15.67 2.92 1.82
N CYS A 68 -15.30 2.94 0.54
CA CYS A 68 -13.92 2.74 0.07
C CYS A 68 -12.98 3.83 0.60
N TYR A 69 -13.38 5.10 0.59
CA TYR A 69 -12.61 6.20 1.16
C TYR A 69 -12.49 6.09 2.69
N ALA A 70 -13.57 5.75 3.39
CA ALA A 70 -13.54 5.53 4.83
C ALA A 70 -12.60 4.36 5.19
N LEU A 71 -12.62 3.28 4.40
CA LEU A 71 -11.71 2.15 4.52
C LEU A 71 -10.27 2.55 4.22
N ALA A 72 -9.99 3.23 3.11
CA ALA A 72 -8.65 3.70 2.74
C ALA A 72 -8.07 4.67 3.79
N LYS A 73 -8.89 5.57 4.34
CA LYS A 73 -8.50 6.48 5.42
C LYS A 73 -8.24 5.77 6.74
N LYS A 74 -8.99 4.71 7.04
CA LYS A 74 -8.74 3.84 8.20
C LYS A 74 -7.45 3.05 8.00
N GLU A 75 -7.23 2.56 6.79
CA GLU A 75 -6.09 1.75 6.39
C GLU A 75 -4.77 2.54 6.39
N SER A 76 -4.79 3.79 5.92
CA SER A 76 -3.60 4.67 5.94
C SER A 76 -3.12 5.02 7.35
N ARG A 77 -4.02 4.97 8.34
CA ARG A 77 -3.71 5.20 9.76
C ARG A 77 -3.34 3.92 10.51
N ARG A 78 -3.43 2.76 9.86
CA ARG A 78 -3.16 1.46 10.49
C ARG A 78 -1.66 1.28 10.65
N THR A 79 -1.25 1.16 11.91
CA THR A 79 0.14 0.93 12.32
C THR A 79 0.43 -0.52 12.70
N SER A 80 -0.62 -1.36 12.75
CA SER A 80 -0.50 -2.76 13.13
C SER A 80 -0.93 -3.74 12.04
N VAL A 81 -0.18 -4.83 11.92
CA VAL A 81 -0.49 -5.94 11.01
C VAL A 81 -1.44 -6.94 11.66
N THR A 82 -2.22 -7.62 10.83
CA THR A 82 -2.90 -8.88 11.16
C THR A 82 -2.06 -10.08 10.70
N VAL A 83 -2.44 -11.29 11.09
CA VAL A 83 -1.80 -12.53 10.58
C VAL A 83 -1.88 -12.60 9.05
N ASN A 84 -3.02 -12.25 8.47
CA ASN A 84 -3.23 -12.26 7.01
C ASN A 84 -2.35 -11.22 6.29
N ASP A 85 -2.03 -10.11 6.95
CA ASP A 85 -1.08 -9.13 6.40
C ASP A 85 0.36 -9.66 6.39
N VAL A 86 0.70 -10.63 7.25
CA VAL A 86 2.04 -11.24 7.30
C VAL A 86 2.16 -12.37 6.29
N VAL A 87 1.12 -13.17 6.10
CA VAL A 87 1.12 -14.29 5.16
C VAL A 87 1.37 -13.81 3.72
N GLY A 88 2.16 -14.58 2.97
CA GLY A 88 2.51 -14.33 1.57
C GLY A 88 4.02 -14.20 1.35
N ASP A 89 4.37 -13.66 0.18
CA ASP A 89 5.76 -13.51 -0.26
C ASP A 89 6.37 -12.18 0.17
N TRP A 90 7.65 -12.23 0.52
CA TRP A 90 8.44 -11.13 1.03
C TRP A 90 9.84 -11.16 0.42
N ILE A 91 10.46 -9.99 0.34
CA ILE A 91 11.87 -9.84 -0.04
C ILE A 91 12.66 -9.40 1.18
N LEU A 92 13.63 -10.22 1.57
CA LEU A 92 14.61 -9.91 2.61
C LEU A 92 15.78 -9.12 2.01
N GLN A 93 16.03 -7.95 2.58
CA GLN A 93 17.19 -7.10 2.30
C GLN A 93 18.07 -7.03 3.54
N VAL A 94 19.31 -7.50 3.41
CA VAL A 94 20.31 -7.52 4.51
C VAL A 94 21.21 -6.29 4.40
N GLY A 95 21.25 -5.47 5.45
CA GLY A 95 22.08 -4.28 5.54
C GLY A 95 21.66 -3.12 4.63
N ALA A 96 21.39 -1.94 5.21
CA ALA A 96 20.96 -0.74 4.46
C ALA A 96 21.98 -0.22 3.42
N ARG A 97 23.22 -0.75 3.42
CA ARG A 97 24.33 -0.32 2.55
C ARG A 97 25.03 -1.47 1.82
N GLN A 98 24.61 -2.71 2.04
CA GLN A 98 25.18 -3.87 1.35
C GLN A 98 24.25 -4.24 0.19
N ARG A 99 24.78 -4.20 -1.04
CA ARG A 99 24.05 -4.71 -2.21
C ARG A 99 24.19 -6.22 -2.23
N CYS A 100 23.42 -6.88 -1.37
CA CYS A 100 23.19 -8.32 -1.46
C CYS A 100 22.03 -8.57 -2.41
N ASP A 101 22.03 -9.74 -3.05
CA ASP A 101 20.89 -10.17 -3.85
C ASP A 101 19.64 -10.28 -2.96
N PRO A 102 18.46 -9.86 -3.47
CA PRO A 102 17.22 -9.96 -2.72
C PRO A 102 16.89 -11.42 -2.45
N ILE A 103 16.71 -11.77 -1.18
CA ILE A 103 16.40 -13.14 -0.79
C ILE A 103 14.89 -13.29 -0.68
N LEU A 104 14.31 -14.24 -1.41
CA LEU A 104 12.89 -14.53 -1.30
C LEU A 104 12.60 -15.19 0.05
N ALA A 105 11.51 -14.77 0.66
CA ALA A 105 11.00 -15.33 1.90
C ALA A 105 9.49 -15.46 1.82
N HIS A 106 8.95 -16.51 2.45
CA HIS A 106 7.54 -16.83 2.40
C HIS A 106 7.01 -17.15 3.80
N PHE A 107 5.98 -16.41 4.22
CA PHE A 107 5.26 -16.64 5.47
C PHE A 107 3.97 -17.38 5.16
N ARG A 108 3.82 -18.58 5.70
CA ARG A 108 2.65 -19.45 5.52
C ARG A 108 1.59 -19.20 6.59
N SER A 109 0.35 -19.54 6.26
CA SER A 109 -0.80 -19.45 7.17
C SER A 109 -0.76 -20.44 8.33
N ASP A 110 0.06 -21.50 8.25
CA ASP A 110 0.30 -22.49 9.31
C ASP A 110 1.42 -22.07 10.29
N PHE A 111 1.76 -20.78 10.29
CA PHE A 111 2.88 -20.20 11.05
C PHE A 111 4.26 -20.74 10.63
N GLY A 112 4.37 -21.35 9.45
CA GLY A 112 5.65 -21.69 8.82
C GLY A 112 6.30 -20.49 8.14
N PHE A 113 7.61 -20.35 8.26
CA PHE A 113 8.43 -19.40 7.51
C PHE A 113 9.43 -20.17 6.67
N TYR A 114 9.67 -19.72 5.44
CA TYR A 114 10.70 -20.27 4.58
C TYR A 114 11.52 -19.16 3.95
N SER A 115 12.83 -19.34 3.90
CA SER A 115 13.75 -18.55 3.09
C SER A 115 14.94 -19.42 2.71
N GLU A 116 15.55 -19.18 1.55
CA GLU A 116 16.68 -19.98 1.06
C GLU A 116 17.86 -19.97 2.05
N ASN A 117 18.11 -18.85 2.73
CA ASN A 117 19.24 -18.72 3.66
C ASN A 117 19.00 -19.36 5.04
N THR A 118 17.76 -19.37 5.53
CA THR A 118 17.44 -19.85 6.89
C THR A 118 16.76 -21.21 6.89
N GLY A 119 16.37 -21.71 5.72
CA GLY A 119 15.52 -22.88 5.60
C GLY A 119 14.12 -22.62 6.15
N THR A 120 13.55 -23.64 6.79
CA THR A 120 12.19 -23.58 7.37
C THR A 120 12.23 -23.28 8.86
N LEU A 121 11.54 -22.23 9.29
CA LEU A 121 11.35 -21.87 10.69
C LEU A 121 9.85 -21.80 11.02
N LYS A 122 9.53 -21.63 12.31
CA LYS A 122 8.20 -21.21 12.75
C LYS A 122 8.21 -19.72 13.05
N TRP A 123 7.12 -19.02 12.82
CA TRP A 123 6.99 -17.61 13.17
C TRP A 123 5.79 -17.41 14.09
N GLU A 124 5.84 -16.37 14.91
CA GLU A 124 4.74 -15.99 15.77
C GLU A 124 4.52 -14.48 15.73
N LYS A 125 3.29 -14.07 16.07
CA LYS A 125 2.92 -12.66 16.20
C LYS A 125 2.63 -12.34 17.65
N VAL A 126 3.45 -11.50 18.25
CA VAL A 126 3.29 -11.02 19.64
C VAL A 126 3.04 -9.51 19.60
N GLY A 127 1.81 -9.09 19.87
CA GLY A 127 1.41 -7.69 19.72
C GLY A 127 1.58 -7.21 18.28
N ASN A 128 2.45 -6.24 18.05
CA ASN A 128 2.78 -5.72 16.71
C ASN A 128 4.20 -6.12 16.24
N THR A 129 4.72 -7.21 16.79
CA THR A 129 6.06 -7.72 16.50
C THR A 129 5.93 -9.12 15.92
N ILE A 130 6.78 -9.44 14.94
CA ILE A 130 6.91 -10.79 14.39
C ILE A 130 8.19 -11.41 14.93
N ILE A 131 8.09 -12.62 15.47
CA ILE A 131 9.23 -13.32 16.06
C ILE A 131 9.52 -14.56 15.20
N LEU A 132 10.80 -14.74 14.89
CA LEU A 132 11.37 -15.91 14.25
C LEU A 132 12.45 -16.47 15.21
N PRO A 133 12.58 -17.80 15.34
CA PRO A 133 13.68 -18.42 16.05
C PRO A 133 15.02 -17.88 15.58
N ASP A 134 15.94 -17.66 16.52
CA ASP A 134 17.32 -17.24 16.27
C ASP A 134 17.49 -15.88 15.58
N LEU A 135 16.40 -15.13 15.39
CA LEU A 135 16.42 -13.78 14.81
C LEU A 135 15.90 -12.75 15.82
N PRO A 136 16.38 -11.50 15.76
CA PRO A 136 15.83 -10.42 16.56
C PRO A 136 14.34 -10.19 16.26
N PRO A 137 13.54 -9.74 17.25
CA PRO A 137 12.13 -9.45 17.04
C PRO A 137 11.93 -8.39 15.96
N LEU A 138 11.09 -8.69 14.97
CA LEU A 138 10.87 -7.85 13.80
C LEU A 138 9.75 -6.86 14.07
N GLN A 139 10.08 -5.57 13.97
CA GLN A 139 9.13 -4.47 14.13
C GLN A 139 8.35 -4.25 12.83
N VAL A 140 7.06 -3.98 12.99
CA VAL A 140 6.14 -3.75 11.87
C VAL A 140 6.05 -2.26 11.57
N SER A 141 6.09 -1.90 10.28
CA SER A 141 5.83 -0.52 9.85
C SER A 141 5.35 -0.46 8.40
N ARG A 142 4.79 0.69 8.01
CA ARG A 142 4.35 0.96 6.64
C ARG A 142 5.50 1.40 5.75
N THR A 143 5.41 1.08 4.47
CA THR A 143 6.20 1.70 3.40
C THR A 143 5.45 2.92 2.84
N ALA A 144 6.16 3.77 2.07
CA ALA A 144 5.59 4.99 1.51
C ALA A 144 4.41 4.71 0.55
N ASP A 145 4.43 3.56 -0.12
CA ASP A 145 3.40 3.05 -1.01
C ASP A 145 2.33 2.21 -0.30
N TRP A 146 2.20 2.38 1.02
CA TRP A 146 1.22 1.72 1.89
C TRP A 146 1.36 0.20 2.02
N GLY A 147 2.44 -0.38 1.50
CA GLY A 147 2.85 -1.74 1.79
C GLY A 147 3.30 -1.94 3.25
N TRP A 148 3.67 -3.18 3.55
CA TRP A 148 4.19 -3.56 4.87
C TRP A 148 5.68 -3.87 4.79
N LYS A 149 6.41 -3.47 5.83
CA LYS A 149 7.78 -3.92 6.07
C LYS A 149 7.95 -4.45 7.50
N LEU A 150 8.72 -5.51 7.62
CA LEU A 150 9.18 -6.06 8.90
C LEU A 150 10.66 -5.76 9.02
N HIS A 151 11.13 -5.20 10.13
CA HIS A 151 12.52 -4.77 10.22
C HIS A 151 13.12 -4.97 11.60
N CYS A 152 14.42 -5.19 11.61
CA CYS A 152 15.29 -5.10 12.77
C CYS A 152 16.50 -4.23 12.40
N PRO A 153 17.44 -3.95 13.32
CA PRO A 153 18.63 -3.15 13.02
C PRO A 153 19.51 -3.70 11.88
N TYR A 154 19.42 -5.00 11.57
CA TYR A 154 20.33 -5.68 10.65
C TYR A 154 19.74 -5.92 9.25
N PHE A 155 18.42 -6.13 9.15
CA PHE A 155 17.76 -6.45 7.89
C PHE A 155 16.30 -6.02 7.88
N THR A 156 15.71 -5.97 6.69
CA THR A 156 14.31 -5.59 6.47
C THR A 156 13.67 -6.52 5.45
N PHE A 157 12.45 -6.97 5.74
CA PHE A 157 11.56 -7.62 4.80
C PHE A 157 10.58 -6.62 4.20
N HIS A 158 10.38 -6.68 2.89
CA HIS A 158 9.36 -5.92 2.17
C HIS A 158 8.31 -6.87 1.60
N LYS A 159 7.02 -6.62 1.86
CA LYS A 159 5.95 -7.47 1.34
C LYS A 159 5.82 -7.29 -0.17
N LEU A 160 5.78 -8.40 -0.91
CA LEU A 160 5.46 -8.35 -2.33
C LEU A 160 3.98 -8.08 -2.52
N LYS A 161 3.65 -7.20 -3.46
CA LYS A 161 2.27 -6.98 -3.88
C LYS A 161 1.83 -8.21 -4.66
N GLN A 162 0.76 -8.85 -4.21
CA GLN A 162 0.09 -9.88 -5.01
C GLN A 162 -0.55 -9.17 -6.21
N VAL A 163 -0.10 -9.54 -7.41
CA VAL A 163 -0.65 -9.07 -8.68
C VAL A 163 -2.00 -9.73 -8.93
#